data_AF-A0A7J4MIU7-F1
#
_entry.id   AF-A0A7J4MIU7-F1
#
_cell.length_a   1.000
_cell.length_b   1.000
_cell.length_c   1.000
_cell.angle_alpha   90.00
_cell.angle_beta   90.00
_cell.angle_gamma   90.00
#
_symmetry.space_group_name_H-M   'P 1'
#
loop_
_entity.id
_entity.type
_entity.pdbx_description
1 polymer ?
#
loop_
_entity_poly.entity_id
_entity_poly.type
_entity_poly.pdbx_seq_one_letter_code
_entity_poly.pdbx_strand_id
1 'polypeptide(L)'
;PVLPPSGLDLGLFELDNKNSIILLSTGWALALILVLYIRLFRKPAEVEEEEEEEVPLGHNEVRIDEYNKVTCSSCDARLGVPEGSEPPFRFTCPKCDERIRVVE
;
A
#
# COMPACT_ATOMS: atom_id res chain seq x y z
N PRO A 1 -22.15 -25.37 58.68
CA PRO A 1 -21.29 -24.63 57.72
C PRO A 1 -22.20 -23.84 56.79
N VAL A 2 -21.99 -22.54 56.61
CA VAL A 2 -22.75 -21.75 55.62
C VAL A 2 -22.13 -22.03 54.26
N LEU A 3 -22.93 -22.58 53.34
CA LEU A 3 -22.50 -22.76 51.96
C LEU A 3 -22.30 -21.37 51.34
N PRO A 4 -21.20 -21.14 50.60
CA PRO A 4 -21.03 -19.89 49.89
C PRO A 4 -22.17 -19.71 48.87
N PRO A 5 -22.64 -18.48 48.66
CA PRO A 5 -23.73 -18.22 47.73
C PRO A 5 -23.34 -18.71 46.33
N SER A 6 -24.22 -19.53 45.76
CA SER A 6 -24.07 -20.11 44.43
C SER A 6 -24.52 -19.11 43.38
N GLY A 7 -23.57 -18.32 42.86
CA GLY A 7 -23.78 -17.44 41.71
C GLY A 7 -24.25 -16.03 42.03
N LEU A 8 -24.40 -15.23 40.97
CA LEU A 8 -24.80 -13.83 41.04
C LEU A 8 -25.97 -13.61 40.07
N ASP A 9 -27.12 -13.17 40.61
CA ASP A 9 -28.32 -12.87 39.83
C ASP A 9 -28.30 -11.42 39.35
N LEU A 10 -28.19 -11.22 38.03
CA LEU A 10 -28.20 -9.90 37.40
C LEU A 10 -29.62 -9.45 37.01
N GLY A 11 -30.67 -10.09 37.50
CA GLY A 11 -32.08 -9.77 37.24
C GLY A 11 -32.56 -10.13 35.84
N LEU A 12 -31.65 -10.19 34.86
CA LEU A 12 -31.87 -10.68 33.50
C LEU A 12 -31.18 -12.04 33.25
N PHE A 13 -30.06 -12.31 33.95
CA PHE A 13 -29.26 -13.51 33.79
C PHE A 13 -28.65 -13.93 35.13
N GLU A 14 -28.67 -15.23 35.40
CA GLU A 14 -28.03 -15.83 36.57
C GLU A 14 -26.64 -16.38 36.18
N LEU A 15 -25.59 -15.77 36.72
CA LEU A 15 -24.21 -16.25 36.56
C LEU A 15 -23.87 -17.27 37.65
N ASP A 16 -24.09 -18.54 37.34
CA ASP A 16 -23.52 -19.68 38.05
C ASP A 16 -22.18 -20.12 37.43
N ASN A 17 -21.38 -20.89 38.16
CA ASN A 17 -20.09 -21.43 37.71
C ASN A 17 -20.22 -22.25 36.41
N LYS A 18 -21.35 -22.94 36.23
CA LYS A 18 -21.65 -23.68 34.99
C LYS A 18 -21.94 -22.74 33.82
N ASN A 19 -22.69 -21.68 34.05
CA ASN A 19 -23.04 -20.72 33.00
C ASN A 19 -21.81 -19.89 32.58
N SER A 20 -20.97 -19.51 33.55
CA SER A 20 -19.76 -18.74 33.27
C SER A 20 -18.74 -19.53 32.45
N ILE A 21 -18.53 -20.82 32.75
CA ILE A 21 -17.59 -21.66 31.97
C ILE A 21 -18.12 -21.95 30.56
N ILE A 22 -19.44 -22.11 30.40
CA ILE A 22 -20.06 -22.29 29.09
C ILE A 22 -19.91 -21.01 28.26
N LEU A 23 -20.18 -19.83 28.84
CA LEU A 23 -20.08 -18.57 28.13
C LEU A 23 -18.63 -18.27 27.71
N LEU A 24 -17.67 -18.52 28.60
CA LEU A 24 -16.25 -18.38 28.29
C LEU A 24 -15.81 -19.34 27.16
N SER A 25 -16.12 -20.63 27.28
CA SER A 25 -15.69 -21.63 26.30
C SER A 25 -16.35 -21.45 24.94
N THR A 26 -17.63 -21.06 24.90
CA THR A 26 -18.36 -20.77 23.65
C THR A 26 -17.82 -19.53 22.95
N GLY A 27 -17.50 -18.46 23.69
CA GLY A 27 -16.88 -17.26 23.13
C GLY A 27 -15.53 -17.57 22.48
N TRP A 28 -14.68 -18.35 23.16
CA TRP A 28 -13.39 -18.79 22.61
C TRP A 28 -13.54 -19.75 21.43
N ALA A 29 -14.47 -20.70 21.48
CA ALA A 29 -14.73 -21.61 20.37
C ALA A 29 -15.20 -20.87 19.11
N LEU A 30 -16.13 -19.91 19.25
CA LEU A 30 -16.58 -19.07 18.14
C LEU A 30 -15.45 -18.21 17.57
N ALA A 31 -14.62 -17.63 18.43
CA ALA A 31 -13.46 -16.84 18.00
C ALA A 31 -12.48 -17.70 17.18
N LEU A 32 -12.16 -18.91 17.64
CA LEU A 32 -11.28 -19.83 16.91
C LEU A 32 -11.89 -20.29 15.57
N ILE A 33 -13.19 -20.58 15.55
CA ILE A 33 -13.90 -20.91 14.31
C ILE A 33 -13.84 -19.75 13.31
N LEU A 34 -14.04 -18.52 13.76
CA LEU A 34 -14.00 -17.34 12.89
C LEU A 34 -12.57 -17.09 12.36
N VAL A 35 -11.54 -17.27 13.20
CA VAL A 35 -10.14 -17.19 12.77
C VAL A 35 -9.81 -18.28 11.75
N LEU A 36 -10.25 -19.52 11.97
CA LEU A 36 -10.07 -20.61 11.00
C LEU A 36 -10.81 -20.33 9.69
N TYR A 37 -12.02 -19.79 9.76
CA TYR A 37 -12.79 -19.40 8.59
C TYR A 37 -12.07 -18.32 7.77
N ILE A 38 -11.53 -17.28 8.42
CA ILE A 38 -10.68 -16.28 7.77
C ILE A 38 -9.45 -16.94 7.15
N ARG A 39 -8.74 -17.80 7.88
CA ARG A 39 -7.53 -18.46 7.37
C ARG A 39 -7.79 -19.36 6.15
N LEU A 40 -8.93 -20.04 6.11
CA LEU A 40 -9.27 -20.99 5.04
C LEU A 40 -9.94 -20.33 3.84
N PHE A 41 -10.75 -19.28 4.06
CA PHE A 41 -11.63 -18.74 3.03
C PHE A 41 -11.37 -17.28 2.66
N ARG A 42 -10.59 -16.51 3.44
CA ARG A 42 -10.16 -15.18 2.95
C ARG A 42 -9.07 -15.38 1.91
N LYS A 43 -9.41 -15.04 0.67
CA LYS A 43 -8.40 -14.74 -0.35
C LYS A 43 -7.52 -13.59 0.17
N PRO A 44 -6.19 -13.64 -0.01
CA PRO A 44 -5.37 -12.48 0.26
C PRO A 44 -5.93 -11.31 -0.54
N ALA A 45 -6.06 -10.14 0.09
CA ALA A 45 -6.33 -8.93 -0.66
C ALA A 45 -5.12 -8.77 -1.59
N GLU A 46 -5.35 -8.88 -2.89
CA GLU A 46 -4.38 -8.44 -3.89
C GLU A 46 -4.20 -6.95 -3.61
N VAL A 47 -3.04 -6.62 -3.05
CA VAL A 47 -2.60 -5.23 -3.02
C VAL A 47 -2.30 -4.94 -4.47
N GLU A 48 -3.22 -4.24 -5.14
CA GLU A 48 -2.93 -3.62 -6.43
C GLU A 48 -1.79 -2.64 -6.16
N GLU A 49 -0.55 -3.09 -6.41
CA GLU A 49 0.54 -2.19 -6.68
C GLU A 49 0.08 -1.43 -7.92
N GLU A 50 -0.26 -0.15 -7.77
CA GLU A 50 -0.46 0.75 -8.91
C GLU A 50 0.86 0.76 -9.67
N GLU A 51 0.98 -0.13 -10.67
CA GLU A 51 1.98 0.00 -11.71
C GLU A 51 1.65 1.33 -12.39
N GLU A 52 2.38 2.39 -12.02
CA GLU A 52 2.37 3.65 -12.76
C GLU A 52 2.65 3.29 -14.22
N GLU A 53 1.61 3.25 -15.05
CA GLU A 53 1.75 3.01 -16.48
C GLU A 53 2.74 4.05 -17.00
N GLU A 54 3.96 3.60 -17.31
CA GLU A 54 4.97 4.45 -17.90
C GLU A 54 4.44 4.92 -19.26
N VAL A 55 3.86 6.12 -19.27
CA VAL A 55 3.37 6.74 -20.50
C VAL A 55 4.52 6.71 -21.49
N PRO A 56 4.35 6.09 -22.68
CA PRO A 56 5.42 5.97 -23.65
C PRO A 56 5.88 7.37 -24.03
N LEU A 57 7.18 7.62 -23.84
CA LEU A 57 7.83 8.88 -24.18
C LEU A 57 7.46 9.28 -25.62
N GLY A 58 6.90 10.48 -25.79
CA GLY A 58 6.63 11.04 -27.09
C GLY A 58 7.92 11.29 -27.87
N HIS A 59 7.78 11.61 -29.16
CA HIS A 59 8.93 11.98 -29.98
C HIS A 59 9.66 13.20 -29.37
N ASN A 60 10.97 13.07 -29.13
CA ASN A 60 11.85 14.06 -28.47
C ASN A 60 11.52 14.35 -27.00
N GLU A 61 10.87 13.42 -26.30
CA GLU A 61 10.67 13.49 -24.85
C GLU A 61 11.69 12.63 -24.10
N VAL A 62 12.24 13.17 -23.02
CA VAL A 62 13.24 12.49 -22.19
C VAL A 62 12.99 12.81 -20.72
N ARG A 63 13.14 11.82 -19.83
CA ARG A 63 13.09 12.00 -18.38
C ARG A 63 14.46 12.39 -17.81
N ILE A 64 14.46 13.03 -16.65
CA ILE A 64 15.69 13.38 -15.93
C ILE A 64 16.21 12.13 -15.21
N ASP A 65 17.49 11.80 -15.39
CA ASP A 65 18.17 10.75 -14.62
C ASP A 65 18.42 11.21 -13.16
N GLU A 66 18.68 10.27 -12.25
CA GLU A 66 19.02 10.50 -10.82
C GLU A 66 20.12 11.55 -10.56
N TYR A 67 20.96 11.84 -11.57
CA TYR A 67 22.07 12.79 -11.49
C TYR A 67 21.77 14.14 -12.16
N ASN A 68 20.50 14.50 -12.36
CA ASN A 68 20.06 15.73 -13.03
C ASN A 68 20.67 15.89 -14.44
N LYS A 69 20.67 14.78 -15.20
CA LYS A 69 21.21 14.69 -16.56
C LYS A 69 20.14 14.15 -17.49
N VAL A 70 20.21 14.55 -18.75
CA VAL A 70 19.29 14.10 -19.80
C VAL A 70 20.09 13.52 -20.96
N THR A 71 19.61 12.42 -21.53
CA THR A 71 20.15 11.80 -22.73
C THR A 71 19.44 12.35 -23.97
N CYS A 72 20.18 12.96 -24.89
CA CYS A 72 19.57 13.48 -26.12
C CYS A 72 18.99 12.35 -26.99
N SER A 73 17.73 12.47 -27.42
CA SER A 73 17.04 11.51 -28.29
C SER A 73 17.63 11.35 -29.70
N SER A 74 18.44 12.32 -30.16
CA SER A 74 18.99 12.32 -31.53
C SER A 74 20.48 11.99 -31.61
N CYS A 75 21.25 12.15 -30.53
CA CYS A 75 22.71 11.95 -30.56
C CYS A 75 23.26 11.17 -29.36
N ASP A 76 22.39 10.64 -28.50
CA ASP A 76 22.71 9.86 -27.29
C ASP A 76 23.72 10.52 -26.34
N ALA A 77 23.90 11.84 -26.48
CA ALA A 77 24.81 12.59 -25.63
C ALA A 77 24.18 12.85 -24.26
N ARG A 78 24.95 12.60 -23.21
CA ARG A 78 24.60 12.98 -21.83
C ARG A 78 24.86 14.47 -21.64
N LEU A 79 23.81 15.22 -21.30
CA LEU A 79 23.84 16.68 -21.13
C LEU A 79 23.41 17.03 -19.71
N GLY A 80 24.02 18.08 -19.14
CA GLY A 80 23.61 18.61 -17.85
C GLY A 80 22.42 19.55 -18.02
N VAL A 81 21.45 19.45 -17.12
CA VAL A 81 20.31 20.37 -17.05
C VAL A 81 20.76 21.67 -16.36
N PRO A 82 20.40 22.87 -16.88
CA PRO A 82 20.69 24.12 -16.20
C PRO A 82 20.00 24.21 -14.83
N GLU A 83 20.73 24.71 -13.84
CA GLU A 83 20.27 24.83 -12.45
C GLU A 83 19.03 25.73 -12.34
N GLY A 84 17.95 25.21 -11.73
CA GLY A 84 16.70 25.96 -11.52
C GLY A 84 15.60 25.75 -12.57
N SER A 85 15.73 24.75 -13.46
CA SER A 85 14.65 24.35 -14.37
C SER A 85 13.80 23.23 -13.76
N GLU A 86 12.52 23.51 -13.52
CA GLU A 86 11.51 22.52 -13.13
C GLU A 86 10.84 21.96 -14.41
N PRO A 87 10.72 20.63 -14.58
CA PRO A 87 9.92 20.04 -15.66
C PRO A 87 8.47 20.56 -15.62
N PRO A 88 7.76 20.69 -16.76
CA PRO A 88 8.19 20.44 -18.13
C PRO A 88 8.83 21.67 -18.80
N PHE A 89 10.03 21.51 -19.36
CA PHE A 89 10.72 22.56 -20.12
C PHE A 89 11.35 22.03 -21.40
N ARG A 90 11.73 22.93 -22.31
CA ARG A 90 12.39 22.60 -23.58
C ARG A 90 13.82 23.10 -23.56
N PHE A 91 14.76 22.30 -24.06
CA PHE A 91 16.14 22.72 -24.23
C PHE A 91 16.68 22.27 -25.59
N THR A 92 17.67 23.00 -26.09
CA THR A 92 18.34 22.69 -27.35
C THR A 92 19.62 21.92 -27.04
N CYS A 93 19.83 20.78 -27.70
CA CYS A 93 21.06 20.02 -27.56
C CYS A 93 22.24 20.80 -28.17
N PRO A 94 23.32 21.10 -27.43
CA PRO A 94 24.48 21.82 -27.98
C PRO A 94 25.34 20.99 -28.96
N LYS A 95 25.02 19.70 -29.16
CA LYS A 95 25.76 18.81 -30.08
C LYS A 95 25.08 18.55 -31.40
N CYS A 96 23.74 18.56 -31.44
CA CYS A 96 22.96 18.26 -32.63
C CYS A 96 21.90 19.31 -32.96
N ASP A 97 21.82 20.40 -32.18
CA ASP A 97 20.83 21.47 -32.29
C ASP A 97 19.36 21.02 -32.24
N GLU A 98 19.12 19.76 -31.88
CA GLU A 98 17.78 19.17 -31.75
C GLU A 98 17.05 19.75 -30.53
N ARG A 99 15.74 19.98 -30.68
CA ARG A 99 14.89 20.52 -29.62
C ARG A 99 14.28 19.38 -28.82
N ILE A 100 14.71 19.22 -27.58
CA ILE A 100 14.28 18.16 -26.67
C ILE A 100 13.31 18.74 -25.64
N ARG A 101 12.29 17.97 -25.28
CA ARG A 101 11.35 18.29 -24.20
C ARG A 101 11.65 17.38 -23.01
N VAL A 102 11.85 17.98 -21.84
CA VAL A 102 11.99 17.25 -20.59
C VAL A 102 10.61 17.13 -19.95
N VAL A 103 10.25 15.89 -19.63
CA VAL A 103 9.02 15.53 -18.90
C VAL A 103 9.40 15.00 -17.52
N GLU A 104 8.43 14.98 -16.60
CA GLU A 104 8.57 14.41 -15.26
C GLU A 104 8.95 12.92 -15.31
#